data_AF-A0A374I9V9-F1
#
_entry.id   AF-A0A374I9V9-F1
#
_cell.length_a   1.000
_cell.length_b   1.000
_cell.length_c   1.000
_cell.angle_alpha   90.00
_cell.angle_beta   90.00
_cell.angle_gamma   90.00
#
_symmetry.space_group_name_H-M   'P 1'
#
loop_
_entity.id
_entity.type
_entity.pdbx_description
1 polymer ?
#
loop_
_entity_poly.entity_id
_entity_poly.type
_entity_poly.pdbx_seq_one_letter_code
_entity_poly.pdbx_strand_id
1 'polypeptide(L)'
;MSFGQWKPTITLKFQSFPKQACIHKIINEPIDSNPQDDIYNLGEHPCQKASLCSLFKGSYTLEAAVIIPVTAVFFLTLLFFFRVLQIQTEVQEALNYASRKTACEASAVSSQTGLLVSAEAYFRKELGTYSLPEKYIRGGKHAITMAKSDLSGSYINLQVNYYIKIPISFFEVKGVGICQKSKSHKWIGDRTDGEQSDYVYVTKHGTVYHRSRKCHYLDLSIKSADYAQISGMRNKNEHKYSACSGCVVKNYVSGKVYVTDYGTCYHSDLACSGLKRTIYLILLEETGGKRVCGKCGANAEVR
;
A
#
# COMPACT_ATOMS: atom_id res chain seq x y z
N MET A 1 14.37 25.31 10.05
CA MET A 1 14.71 23.93 9.63
C MET A 1 14.02 23.68 8.30
N SER A 2 14.76 23.80 7.19
CA SER A 2 14.24 23.71 5.82
C SER A 2 14.69 22.37 5.22
N PHE A 3 13.74 21.54 4.83
CA PHE A 3 14.00 20.24 4.21
C PHE A 3 14.23 20.43 2.70
N GLY A 4 15.47 20.24 2.26
CA GLY A 4 15.86 20.27 0.84
C GLY A 4 15.37 19.03 0.10
N GLN A 5 14.59 19.24 -0.96
CA GLN A 5 14.23 18.25 -1.97
C GLN A 5 15.46 17.82 -2.78
N TRP A 6 15.70 16.52 -2.86
CA TRP A 6 16.62 15.92 -3.81
C TRP A 6 15.83 15.42 -5.04
N LYS A 7 16.19 15.90 -6.24
CA LYS A 7 15.80 15.31 -7.53
C LYS A 7 17.08 14.87 -8.26
N PRO A 8 17.18 13.63 -8.75
CA PRO A 8 18.28 13.25 -9.63
C PRO A 8 18.03 13.75 -11.06
N THR A 9 18.93 14.60 -11.56
CA THR A 9 19.01 15.00 -12.97
C THR A 9 19.86 13.97 -13.71
N ILE A 10 19.27 13.19 -14.61
CA ILE A 10 20.02 12.28 -15.49
C ILE A 10 20.41 13.05 -16.75
N THR A 11 21.71 13.28 -16.93
CA THR A 11 22.27 13.90 -18.14
C THR A 11 22.68 12.81 -19.12
N LEU A 12 22.00 12.69 -20.26
CA LEU A 12 22.42 11.81 -21.35
C LEU A 12 23.37 12.57 -22.27
N LYS A 13 24.66 12.19 -22.28
CA LYS A 13 25.61 12.65 -23.30
C LYS A 13 25.45 11.77 -24.55
N PHE A 14 25.01 12.38 -25.65
CA PHE A 14 25.02 11.76 -26.97
C PHE A 14 26.45 11.86 -27.55
N GLN A 15 27.04 10.72 -27.89
CA GLN A 15 28.32 10.65 -28.59
C GLN A 15 28.04 10.22 -30.04
N SER A 16 28.37 11.07 -31.01
CA SER A 16 28.21 10.78 -32.43
C SER A 16 29.36 9.91 -32.94
N PHE A 17 29.05 8.87 -33.70
CA PHE A 17 30.04 8.06 -34.43
C PHE A 17 30.23 8.62 -35.86
N PRO A 18 31.46 8.55 -36.41
CA PRO A 18 31.84 9.26 -37.62
C PRO A 18 31.28 8.61 -38.89
N LYS A 19 30.85 9.47 -39.82
CA LYS A 19 30.50 9.14 -41.20
C LYS A 19 31.77 8.73 -41.96
N GLN A 20 31.81 7.52 -42.50
CA GLN A 20 32.77 7.17 -43.54
C GLN A 20 32.22 7.58 -44.90
N ALA A 21 33.00 8.42 -45.56
CA ALA A 21 32.85 8.85 -46.94
C ALA A 21 33.82 8.08 -47.83
N CYS A 22 33.35 7.69 -49.01
CA CYS A 22 34.05 7.54 -50.30
C CYS A 22 32.98 6.91 -51.20
N ILE A 23 32.56 7.48 -52.32
CA ILE A 23 33.30 7.69 -53.57
C ILE A 23 32.50 8.73 -54.37
N HIS A 24 33.12 9.82 -54.80
CA HIS A 24 33.02 10.33 -56.18
C HIS A 24 33.93 11.56 -56.31
N LYS A 25 35.03 11.37 -57.05
CA LYS A 25 35.89 12.43 -57.55
C LYS A 25 35.68 12.42 -59.06
N ILE A 26 34.80 13.29 -59.56
CA ILE A 26 34.76 13.63 -60.98
C ILE A 26 35.33 15.04 -61.07
N ILE A 27 36.46 15.12 -61.76
CA ILE A 27 37.21 16.32 -62.07
C ILE A 27 36.53 16.97 -63.29
N ASN A 28 36.29 18.27 -63.21
CA ASN A 28 36.02 19.12 -64.36
C ASN A 28 37.30 19.28 -65.19
N GLU A 29 37.22 19.15 -66.51
CA GLU A 29 37.69 20.19 -67.44
C GLU A 29 37.04 20.02 -68.84
N PRO A 30 36.90 21.11 -69.64
CA PRO A 30 36.06 21.17 -70.84
C PRO A 30 36.88 21.18 -72.16
N ILE A 31 36.19 21.15 -73.31
CA ILE A 31 36.37 21.96 -74.54
C ILE A 31 35.92 21.21 -75.82
N ASP A 32 35.10 21.93 -76.60
CA ASP A 32 34.78 21.90 -78.05
C ASP A 32 35.12 20.69 -78.94
N SER A 33 34.14 20.23 -79.74
CA SER A 33 33.91 20.76 -81.11
C SER A 33 32.86 19.95 -81.89
N ASN A 34 31.94 20.70 -82.52
CA ASN A 34 31.03 20.50 -83.66
C ASN A 34 30.80 19.11 -84.33
N PRO A 35 29.58 18.87 -84.88
CA PRO A 35 29.12 17.60 -85.45
C PRO A 35 29.41 17.50 -86.95
N GLN A 36 29.53 16.27 -87.47
CA GLN A 36 29.04 15.82 -88.78
C GLN A 36 29.46 14.35 -88.99
N ASP A 37 28.74 13.64 -89.87
CA ASP A 37 29.10 12.37 -90.54
C ASP A 37 28.96 11.08 -89.70
N ASP A 38 28.55 9.92 -90.17
CA ASP A 38 27.84 9.41 -91.35
C ASP A 38 27.57 7.94 -90.97
N ILE A 39 26.33 7.46 -91.03
CA ILE A 39 25.82 6.45 -91.98
C ILE A 39 26.77 5.24 -92.24
N TYR A 40 26.16 4.05 -92.22
CA TYR A 40 26.56 2.77 -92.85
C TYR A 40 27.18 1.69 -91.96
N ASN A 41 26.31 0.71 -91.65
CA ASN A 41 26.43 -0.68 -92.10
C ASN A 41 27.18 -1.75 -91.31
N LEU A 42 26.46 -2.88 -91.25
CA LEU A 42 26.87 -4.29 -91.34
C LEU A 42 27.49 -4.97 -90.13
N GLY A 43 26.83 -6.06 -89.72
CA GLY A 43 27.48 -7.17 -89.04
C GLY A 43 26.52 -8.04 -88.23
N GLU A 44 25.69 -8.86 -88.89
CA GLU A 44 25.14 -10.04 -88.24
C GLU A 44 26.28 -11.00 -87.89
N HIS A 45 26.42 -11.38 -86.60
CA HIS A 45 26.91 -12.70 -86.24
C HIS A 45 26.19 -13.22 -84.97
N PRO A 46 25.80 -14.50 -84.96
CA PRO A 46 24.88 -15.07 -83.98
C PRO A 46 25.65 -15.52 -82.73
N CYS A 47 25.15 -15.21 -81.54
CA CYS A 47 25.73 -15.81 -80.33
C CYS A 47 24.70 -16.06 -79.22
N GLN A 48 24.48 -17.36 -79.03
CA GLN A 48 24.17 -18.04 -77.78
C GLN A 48 22.82 -17.76 -77.12
N LYS A 49 21.94 -18.76 -77.32
CA LYS A 49 20.97 -19.30 -76.36
C LYS A 49 21.00 -18.55 -75.02
N ALA A 50 19.94 -17.80 -74.72
CA ALA A 50 19.65 -17.36 -73.37
C ALA A 50 19.57 -18.61 -72.48
N SER A 51 20.69 -18.91 -71.83
CA SER A 51 20.74 -19.84 -70.72
C SER A 51 19.80 -19.28 -69.66
N LEU A 52 18.73 -20.01 -69.39
CA LEU A 52 17.99 -19.94 -68.13
C LEU A 52 18.97 -20.24 -66.99
N CYS A 53 19.79 -19.25 -66.62
CA CYS A 53 20.65 -19.32 -65.46
C CYS A 53 19.76 -19.20 -64.21
N SER A 54 19.36 -20.38 -63.73
CA SER A 54 19.17 -20.72 -62.32
C SER A 54 18.70 -19.57 -61.42
N LEU A 55 17.38 -19.55 -61.21
CA LEU A 55 16.80 -19.26 -59.90
C LEU A 55 17.71 -19.80 -58.79
N PHE A 56 18.00 -18.95 -57.79
CA PHE A 56 18.25 -19.24 -56.37
C PHE A 56 19.29 -18.28 -55.80
N LYS A 57 18.84 -17.05 -55.50
CA LYS A 57 19.43 -16.19 -54.47
C LYS A 57 18.40 -15.16 -53.98
N GLY A 58 17.32 -15.69 -53.40
CA GLY A 58 16.26 -14.91 -52.77
C GLY A 58 15.95 -15.34 -51.32
N SER A 59 16.94 -15.82 -50.55
CA SER A 59 16.65 -16.34 -49.19
C SER A 59 16.39 -15.24 -48.16
N TYR A 60 17.07 -14.09 -48.25
CA TYR A 60 16.92 -13.00 -47.27
C TYR A 60 15.50 -12.42 -47.20
N THR A 61 14.77 -12.36 -48.31
CA THR A 61 13.41 -11.81 -48.34
C THR A 61 12.38 -12.80 -47.82
N LEU A 62 12.55 -14.10 -48.07
CA LEU A 62 11.68 -15.15 -47.56
C LEU A 62 11.83 -15.30 -46.03
N GLU A 63 13.05 -15.29 -45.54
CA GLU A 63 13.35 -15.35 -44.11
C GLU A 63 12.78 -14.11 -43.38
N ALA A 64 13.00 -12.91 -43.92
CA ALA A 64 12.45 -11.68 -43.36
C ALA A 64 10.91 -11.64 -43.36
N ALA A 65 10.26 -12.19 -44.40
CA ALA A 65 8.79 -12.24 -44.49
C ALA A 65 8.13 -13.06 -43.38
N VAL A 66 8.85 -14.01 -42.78
CA VAL A 66 8.38 -14.81 -41.63
C VAL A 66 8.83 -14.18 -40.31
N ILE A 67 10.09 -13.74 -40.22
CA ILE A 67 10.66 -13.20 -38.98
C ILE A 67 9.96 -11.91 -38.56
N ILE A 68 9.66 -11.00 -39.49
CA ILE A 68 9.05 -9.70 -39.15
C ILE A 68 7.66 -9.86 -38.53
N PRO A 69 6.70 -10.61 -39.10
CA PRO A 69 5.39 -10.82 -38.49
C PRO A 69 5.47 -11.53 -37.13
N VAL A 70 6.32 -12.56 -37.00
CA VAL A 70 6.49 -13.29 -35.72
C VAL A 70 7.03 -12.35 -34.64
N THR A 71 8.02 -11.53 -34.99
CA THR A 71 8.60 -10.53 -34.09
C THR A 71 7.57 -9.46 -33.71
N ALA A 72 6.76 -9.00 -34.67
CA ALA A 72 5.69 -8.04 -34.40
C ALA A 72 4.63 -8.62 -33.46
N VAL A 73 4.21 -9.88 -33.67
CA VAL A 73 3.28 -10.58 -32.76
C VAL A 73 3.88 -10.70 -31.36
N PHE A 74 5.17 -11.04 -31.25
CA PHE A 74 5.86 -11.08 -29.96
C PHE A 74 5.84 -9.73 -29.23
N PHE A 75 6.13 -8.62 -29.92
CA PHE A 75 6.04 -7.30 -29.29
C PHE A 75 4.60 -6.92 -28.94
N LEU A 76 3.61 -7.27 -29.77
CA LEU A 76 2.20 -7.02 -29.48
C LEU A 76 1.72 -7.79 -28.25
N THR A 77 2.13 -9.05 -28.06
CA THR A 77 1.78 -9.83 -26.87
C THR A 77 2.45 -9.28 -25.62
N LEU A 78 3.72 -8.86 -25.71
CA LEU A 78 4.45 -8.22 -24.62
C LEU A 78 3.82 -6.88 -24.21
N LEU A 79 3.45 -6.03 -25.17
CA LEU A 79 2.73 -4.78 -24.90
C LEU A 79 1.34 -5.04 -24.32
N PHE A 80 0.63 -6.07 -24.81
CA PHE A 80 -0.66 -6.46 -24.26
C PHE A 80 -0.55 -6.95 -22.81
N PHE A 81 0.50 -7.71 -22.48
CA PHE A 81 0.76 -8.14 -21.11
C PHE A 81 0.91 -6.94 -20.16
N PHE A 82 1.67 -5.91 -20.54
CA PHE A 82 1.76 -4.68 -19.74
C PHE A 82 0.41 -3.98 -19.57
N ARG A 83 -0.46 -3.98 -20.59
CA ARG A 83 -1.82 -3.44 -20.47
C ARG A 83 -2.67 -4.25 -19.51
N VAL A 84 -2.57 -5.59 -19.54
CA VAL A 84 -3.26 -6.46 -18.58
C VAL A 84 -2.80 -6.14 -17.15
N LEU A 85 -1.49 -6.00 -16.93
CA LEU A 85 -0.94 -5.63 -15.62
C LEU A 85 -1.47 -4.28 -15.13
N GLN A 86 -1.50 -3.26 -16.00
CA GLN A 86 -2.05 -1.94 -15.65
C GLN A 86 -3.51 -2.04 -15.17
N ILE A 87 -4.36 -2.75 -15.93
CA ILE A 87 -5.76 -2.94 -15.58
C ILE A 87 -5.89 -3.71 -14.27
N GLN A 88 -5.09 -4.77 -14.08
CA GLN A 88 -5.08 -5.54 -12.85
C GLN A 88 -4.68 -4.66 -11.65
N THR A 89 -3.67 -3.81 -11.79
CA THR A 89 -3.26 -2.89 -10.72
C THR A 89 -4.40 -1.93 -10.36
N GLU A 90 -5.01 -1.27 -11.34
CA GLU A 90 -6.11 -0.32 -11.10
C GLU A 90 -7.33 -0.98 -10.45
N VAL A 91 -7.73 -2.16 -10.93
CA VAL A 91 -8.86 -2.91 -10.34
C VAL A 91 -8.50 -3.42 -8.94
N GLN A 92 -7.27 -3.86 -8.71
CA GLN A 92 -6.83 -4.31 -7.38
C GLN A 92 -6.74 -3.15 -6.39
N GLU A 93 -6.30 -1.97 -6.81
CA GLU A 93 -6.29 -0.76 -5.99
C GLU A 93 -7.71 -0.39 -5.55
N ALA A 94 -8.66 -0.34 -6.49
CA ALA A 94 -10.07 -0.10 -6.20
C ALA A 94 -10.68 -1.16 -5.26
N LEU A 95 -10.32 -2.44 -5.47
CA LEU A 95 -10.78 -3.55 -4.63
C LEU A 95 -10.24 -3.46 -3.19
N ASN A 96 -8.94 -3.16 -3.04
CA ASN A 96 -8.31 -2.98 -1.74
C ASN A 96 -8.85 -1.75 -1.01
N TYR A 97 -9.14 -0.67 -1.74
CA TYR A 97 -9.79 0.52 -1.19
C TYR A 97 -11.18 0.17 -0.63
N ALA A 98 -12.03 -0.48 -1.44
CA ALA A 98 -13.37 -0.91 -1.01
C ALA A 98 -13.30 -1.85 0.20
N SER A 99 -12.43 -2.85 0.15
CA SER A 99 -12.23 -3.82 1.24
C SER A 99 -11.89 -3.14 2.57
N ARG A 100 -10.97 -2.16 2.56
CA ARG A 100 -10.59 -1.42 3.77
C ARG A 100 -11.71 -0.52 4.28
N LYS A 101 -12.43 0.17 3.39
CA LYS A 101 -13.55 1.04 3.79
C LYS A 101 -14.70 0.24 4.40
N THR A 102 -15.11 -0.85 3.75
CA THR A 102 -16.14 -1.75 4.27
C THR A 102 -15.71 -2.42 5.58
N ALA A 103 -14.42 -2.74 5.75
CA ALA A 103 -13.92 -3.29 7.01
C ALA A 103 -14.06 -2.33 8.20
N CYS A 104 -13.95 -1.01 7.98
CA CYS A 104 -14.22 -0.01 9.02
C CYS A 104 -15.72 0.10 9.34
N GLU A 105 -16.58 0.03 8.33
CA GLU A 105 -18.04 0.10 8.48
C GLU A 105 -18.66 -1.15 9.09
N ALA A 106 -17.96 -2.27 9.07
CA ALA A 106 -18.43 -3.54 9.62
C ALA A 106 -18.74 -3.49 11.13
N SER A 107 -18.26 -2.47 11.85
CA SER A 107 -18.63 -2.22 13.25
C SER A 107 -20.04 -1.61 13.40
N ALA A 108 -20.51 -0.85 12.41
CA ALA A 108 -21.80 -0.17 12.43
C ALA A 108 -22.89 -0.96 11.69
N VAL A 109 -22.52 -1.75 10.67
CA VAL A 109 -23.46 -2.51 9.84
C VAL A 109 -23.29 -4.00 10.10
N SER A 110 -24.29 -4.61 10.74
CA SER A 110 -24.30 -6.05 11.06
C SER A 110 -24.78 -6.94 9.91
N SER A 111 -25.51 -6.38 8.93
CA SER A 111 -26.04 -7.13 7.78
C SER A 111 -24.97 -7.35 6.70
N GLN A 112 -24.76 -8.62 6.32
CA GLN A 112 -23.85 -9.00 5.23
C GLN A 112 -24.24 -8.34 3.90
N THR A 113 -25.54 -8.29 3.58
CA THR A 113 -26.04 -7.65 2.35
C THR A 113 -25.75 -6.16 2.35
N GLY A 114 -25.91 -5.49 3.49
CA GLY A 114 -25.58 -4.07 3.62
C GLY A 114 -24.10 -3.78 3.38
N LEU A 115 -23.21 -4.63 3.92
CA LEU A 115 -21.77 -4.53 3.70
C LEU A 115 -21.37 -4.81 2.25
N LEU A 116 -22.03 -5.76 1.58
CA LEU A 116 -21.74 -6.05 0.17
C LEU A 116 -22.15 -4.87 -0.73
N VAL A 117 -23.29 -4.26 -0.45
CA VAL A 117 -23.75 -3.05 -1.16
C VAL A 117 -22.78 -1.88 -0.94
N SER A 118 -22.30 -1.67 0.30
CA SER A 118 -21.33 -0.61 0.57
C SER A 118 -19.98 -0.90 -0.10
N ALA A 119 -19.51 -2.16 -0.08
CA ALA A 119 -18.32 -2.59 -0.80
C ALA A 119 -18.44 -2.33 -2.31
N GLU A 120 -19.59 -2.64 -2.92
CA GLU A 120 -19.83 -2.33 -4.32
C GLU A 120 -19.84 -0.84 -4.60
N ALA A 121 -20.52 -0.04 -3.78
CA ALA A 121 -20.52 1.42 -3.94
C ALA A 121 -19.09 2.01 -3.87
N TYR A 122 -18.29 1.59 -2.88
CA TYR A 122 -16.90 2.02 -2.77
C TYR A 122 -16.04 1.58 -3.95
N PHE A 123 -16.18 0.32 -4.36
CA PHE A 123 -15.45 -0.22 -5.49
C PHE A 123 -15.77 0.54 -6.78
N ARG A 124 -17.05 0.77 -7.09
CA ARG A 124 -17.48 1.49 -8.29
C ARG A 124 -17.03 2.95 -8.28
N LYS A 125 -17.10 3.61 -7.11
CA LYS A 125 -16.62 4.98 -6.93
C LYS A 125 -15.13 5.10 -7.23
N GLU A 126 -14.30 4.24 -6.64
CA GLU A 126 -12.85 4.27 -6.83
C GLU A 126 -12.48 3.88 -8.26
N LEU A 127 -13.09 2.81 -8.79
CA LEU A 127 -12.91 2.37 -10.17
C LEU A 127 -13.33 3.46 -11.18
N GLY A 128 -14.28 4.33 -10.81
CA GLY A 128 -14.73 5.49 -11.56
C GLY A 128 -13.59 6.42 -11.98
N THR A 129 -12.52 6.50 -11.18
CA THR A 129 -11.37 7.40 -11.42
C THR A 129 -10.44 6.93 -12.55
N TYR A 130 -10.41 5.63 -12.86
CA TYR A 130 -9.51 5.05 -13.85
C TYR A 130 -10.16 4.93 -15.23
N SER A 131 -9.45 5.25 -16.31
CA SER A 131 -10.02 5.21 -17.67
C SER A 131 -9.77 3.89 -18.42
N LEU A 132 -8.70 3.16 -18.09
CA LEU A 132 -8.32 1.92 -18.78
C LEU A 132 -9.34 0.77 -18.63
N PRO A 133 -9.95 0.54 -17.44
CA PRO A 133 -10.85 -0.59 -17.26
C PRO A 133 -12.08 -0.47 -18.16
N GLU A 134 -12.56 0.76 -18.41
CA GLU A 134 -13.68 1.01 -19.33
C GLU A 134 -13.37 0.57 -20.76
N LYS A 135 -12.15 0.84 -21.23
CA LYS A 135 -11.74 0.55 -22.61
C LYS A 135 -11.49 -0.93 -22.85
N TYR A 136 -10.74 -1.55 -21.95
CA TYR A 136 -10.16 -2.88 -22.16
C TYR A 136 -10.94 -4.03 -21.54
N ILE A 137 -11.82 -3.76 -20.56
CA ILE A 137 -12.72 -4.79 -20.02
C ILE A 137 -13.89 -4.98 -20.99
N ARG A 138 -14.24 -6.23 -21.24
CA ARG A 138 -15.41 -6.60 -22.04
C ARG A 138 -16.68 -6.17 -21.29
N GLY A 139 -17.44 -5.24 -21.86
CA GLY A 139 -18.60 -4.62 -21.19
C GLY A 139 -18.25 -3.48 -20.24
N GLY A 140 -17.01 -2.96 -20.29
CA GLY A 140 -16.57 -1.81 -19.50
C GLY A 140 -16.52 -2.08 -18.00
N LYS A 141 -16.52 -1.03 -17.20
CA LYS A 141 -16.44 -1.14 -15.72
C LYS A 141 -17.60 -1.94 -15.13
N HIS A 142 -18.80 -1.81 -15.69
CA HIS A 142 -20.03 -2.44 -15.18
C HIS A 142 -19.99 -3.97 -15.25
N ALA A 143 -19.23 -4.55 -16.18
CA ALA A 143 -19.10 -6.00 -16.33
C ALA A 143 -18.32 -6.69 -15.21
N ILE A 144 -17.62 -5.93 -14.36
CA ILE A 144 -16.91 -6.50 -13.22
C ILE A 144 -17.94 -6.98 -12.17
N THR A 145 -17.91 -8.28 -11.86
CA THR A 145 -18.88 -8.92 -10.96
C THR A 145 -18.25 -9.24 -9.61
N MET A 146 -18.90 -8.84 -8.51
CA MET A 146 -18.44 -9.08 -7.13
C MET A 146 -19.22 -10.19 -6.40
N ALA A 147 -20.05 -10.96 -7.11
CA ALA A 147 -21.01 -11.93 -6.56
C ALA A 147 -20.40 -13.09 -5.75
N LYS A 148 -19.09 -13.36 -5.90
CA LYS A 148 -18.37 -14.42 -5.16
C LYS A 148 -17.72 -13.93 -3.86
N SER A 149 -18.05 -12.73 -3.42
CA SER A 149 -17.50 -12.15 -2.19
C SER A 149 -18.17 -12.75 -0.96
N ASP A 150 -17.37 -12.93 0.08
CA ASP A 150 -17.81 -13.42 1.38
C ASP A 150 -17.43 -12.41 2.45
N LEU A 151 -18.44 -11.90 3.15
CA LEU A 151 -18.27 -10.92 4.23
C LEU A 151 -18.77 -11.50 5.56
N SER A 152 -18.89 -12.82 5.65
CA SER A 152 -19.21 -13.52 6.89
C SER A 152 -18.00 -13.60 7.84
N GLY A 153 -18.25 -13.80 9.13
CA GLY A 153 -17.18 -13.93 10.14
C GLY A 153 -16.39 -12.64 10.41
N SER A 154 -15.11 -12.77 10.78
CA SER A 154 -14.23 -11.67 11.19
C SER A 154 -13.52 -10.95 10.03
N TYR A 155 -13.66 -11.46 8.80
CA TYR A 155 -12.98 -10.92 7.62
C TYR A 155 -13.97 -10.44 6.54
N ILE A 156 -13.48 -9.52 5.71
CA ILE A 156 -14.11 -9.05 4.47
C ILE A 156 -13.30 -9.64 3.31
N ASN A 157 -13.83 -10.70 2.69
CA ASN A 157 -13.24 -11.35 1.51
C ASN A 157 -13.96 -10.88 0.25
N LEU A 158 -13.41 -9.88 -0.44
CA LEU A 158 -13.96 -9.42 -1.71
C LEU A 158 -13.32 -10.19 -2.87
N GLN A 159 -14.14 -10.62 -3.82
CA GLN A 159 -13.69 -11.24 -5.07
C GLN A 159 -14.40 -10.61 -6.26
N VAL A 160 -13.61 -10.14 -7.22
CA VAL A 160 -14.11 -9.62 -8.50
C VAL A 160 -13.69 -10.51 -9.65
N ASN A 161 -14.58 -10.66 -10.63
CA ASN A 161 -14.36 -11.46 -11.83
C ASN A 161 -14.75 -10.64 -13.06
N TYR A 162 -13.90 -10.65 -14.10
CA TYR A 162 -14.12 -9.91 -15.35
C TYR A 162 -13.30 -10.49 -16.50
N TYR A 163 -13.57 -10.04 -17.73
CA TYR A 163 -12.85 -10.48 -18.93
C TYR A 163 -12.17 -9.30 -19.64
N ILE A 164 -10.90 -9.45 -20.00
CA ILE A 164 -10.15 -8.46 -20.78
C ILE A 164 -10.24 -8.82 -22.28
N LYS A 165 -10.49 -7.80 -23.11
CA LYS A 165 -10.52 -7.92 -24.58
C LYS A 165 -9.12 -8.22 -25.10
N ILE A 166 -9.00 -9.22 -25.97
CA ILE A 166 -7.75 -9.53 -26.69
C ILE A 166 -7.67 -8.59 -27.90
N PRO A 167 -6.52 -7.95 -28.18
CA PRO A 167 -6.38 -6.97 -29.28
C PRO A 167 -6.39 -7.61 -30.68
N ILE A 168 -6.21 -8.92 -30.77
CA ILE A 168 -6.23 -9.69 -32.03
C ILE A 168 -7.45 -10.61 -32.08
N SER A 169 -8.32 -10.39 -33.07
CA SER A 169 -9.61 -11.10 -33.21
C SER A 169 -9.60 -12.17 -34.30
N PHE A 170 -8.52 -12.95 -34.44
CA PHE A 170 -8.48 -14.05 -35.42
C PHE A 170 -9.41 -15.22 -35.07
N PHE A 171 -9.81 -15.34 -33.81
CA PHE A 171 -10.72 -16.37 -33.31
C PHE A 171 -11.80 -15.76 -32.41
N GLU A 172 -12.97 -16.41 -32.31
CA GLU A 172 -14.07 -16.02 -31.42
C GLU A 172 -13.76 -16.40 -29.96
N VAL A 173 -12.67 -15.84 -29.42
CA VAL A 173 -12.25 -16.07 -28.05
C VAL A 173 -12.98 -15.13 -27.10
N LYS A 174 -13.45 -15.66 -25.96
CA LYS A 174 -14.21 -14.90 -24.97
C LYS A 174 -13.42 -13.75 -24.30
N GLY A 175 -12.09 -13.76 -24.46
CA GLY A 175 -11.14 -12.86 -23.81
C GLY A 175 -10.34 -13.57 -22.72
N VAL A 176 -9.51 -12.82 -21.99
CA VAL A 176 -8.75 -13.34 -20.85
C VAL A 176 -9.56 -13.14 -19.58
N GLY A 177 -9.96 -14.23 -18.92
CA GLY A 177 -10.69 -14.19 -17.65
C GLY A 177 -9.77 -13.88 -16.48
N ILE A 178 -10.10 -12.84 -15.70
CA ILE A 178 -9.33 -12.41 -14.53
C ILE A 178 -10.19 -12.55 -13.27
N CYS A 179 -9.58 -13.09 -12.22
CA CYS A 179 -10.13 -13.14 -10.87
C CYS A 179 -9.15 -12.44 -9.92
N GLN A 180 -9.64 -11.44 -9.19
CA GLN A 180 -8.87 -10.72 -8.18
C GLN A 180 -9.57 -10.78 -6.83
N LYS A 181 -8.77 -10.85 -5.77
CA LYS A 181 -9.25 -11.03 -4.40
C LYS A 181 -8.61 -10.01 -3.47
N SER A 182 -9.35 -9.61 -2.45
CA SER A 182 -8.85 -8.82 -1.32
C SER A 182 -9.41 -9.39 -0.03
N LYS A 183 -8.57 -9.43 1.01
CA LYS A 183 -8.94 -9.87 2.36
C LYS A 183 -8.54 -8.79 3.35
N SER A 184 -9.51 -8.28 4.11
CA SER A 184 -9.29 -7.32 5.19
C SER A 184 -9.98 -7.79 6.47
N HIS A 185 -9.36 -7.60 7.63
CA HIS A 185 -10.00 -7.89 8.92
C HIS A 185 -11.00 -6.80 9.28
N LYS A 186 -12.18 -7.17 9.80
CA LYS A 186 -13.20 -6.22 10.25
C LYS A 186 -12.72 -5.48 11.50
N TRP A 187 -13.03 -4.19 11.60
CA TRP A 187 -12.68 -3.39 12.77
C TRP A 187 -13.75 -3.55 13.87
N ILE A 188 -14.02 -4.79 14.28
CA ILE A 188 -15.09 -5.13 15.24
C ILE A 188 -14.60 -5.24 16.69
N GLY A 189 -13.30 -5.02 16.94
CA GLY A 189 -12.69 -5.13 18.28
C GLY A 189 -12.61 -6.56 18.82
N ASP A 190 -13.29 -7.51 18.18
CA ASP A 190 -13.26 -8.92 18.52
C ASP A 190 -12.02 -9.60 17.94
N ARG A 191 -11.33 -10.37 18.79
CA ARG A 191 -10.11 -11.13 18.46
C ARG A 191 -10.39 -12.61 18.74
N THR A 192 -11.42 -13.16 18.12
CA THR A 192 -11.76 -14.60 18.22
C THR A 192 -10.66 -15.52 17.69
N ASP A 193 -9.71 -14.98 16.93
CA ASP A 193 -8.75 -15.75 16.14
C ASP A 193 -7.36 -15.84 16.80
N GLY A 194 -7.20 -15.34 18.02
CA GLY A 194 -6.01 -15.52 18.85
C GLY A 194 -6.35 -16.29 20.12
N GLU A 195 -5.47 -17.21 20.54
CA GLU A 195 -5.55 -17.80 21.90
C GLU A 195 -5.80 -16.67 22.89
N GLN A 196 -6.76 -16.89 23.80
CA GLN A 196 -7.27 -15.90 24.74
C GLN A 196 -6.15 -15.44 25.69
N SER A 197 -5.30 -14.53 25.19
CA SER A 197 -4.11 -14.08 25.88
C SER A 197 -4.56 -12.99 26.84
N ASP A 198 -4.53 -13.29 28.13
CA ASP A 198 -4.92 -12.33 29.16
C ASP A 198 -3.95 -11.15 29.17
N TYR A 199 -4.48 -9.96 28.90
CA TYR A 199 -3.72 -8.72 29.02
C TYR A 199 -3.76 -8.21 30.46
N VAL A 200 -2.63 -7.69 30.91
CA VAL A 200 -2.47 -7.12 32.24
C VAL A 200 -1.81 -5.75 32.20
N TYR A 201 -2.16 -4.94 33.19
CA TYR A 201 -1.65 -3.59 33.36
C TYR A 201 -0.40 -3.60 34.23
N VAL A 202 0.68 -3.02 33.73
CA VAL A 202 1.96 -2.91 34.45
C VAL A 202 2.42 -1.46 34.45
N THR A 203 3.02 -1.01 35.54
CA THR A 203 3.62 0.33 35.60
C THR A 203 5.12 0.25 35.31
N LYS A 204 5.71 1.32 34.76
CA LYS A 204 7.12 1.37 34.34
C LYS A 204 8.11 0.81 35.37
N HIS A 205 7.88 1.11 36.66
CA HIS A 205 8.74 0.70 37.77
C HIS A 205 8.00 -0.24 38.75
N GLY A 206 6.85 -0.77 38.36
CA GLY A 206 6.04 -1.65 39.19
C GLY A 206 6.63 -3.05 39.31
N THR A 207 6.59 -3.60 40.52
CA THR A 207 6.96 -5.00 40.80
C THR A 207 5.79 -5.96 40.67
N VAL A 208 4.58 -5.43 40.49
CA VAL A 208 3.34 -6.19 40.37
C VAL A 208 2.61 -5.85 39.07
N TYR A 209 1.83 -6.80 38.57
CA TYR A 209 0.86 -6.57 37.50
C TYR A 209 -0.56 -6.48 38.07
N HIS A 210 -1.43 -5.81 37.33
CA HIS A 210 -2.82 -5.57 37.68
C HIS A 210 -3.75 -6.10 36.59
N ARG A 211 -4.88 -6.69 36.98
CA ARG A 211 -5.89 -7.16 36.02
C ARG A 211 -6.93 -6.10 35.66
N SER A 212 -7.12 -5.09 36.52
CA SER A 212 -8.09 -4.02 36.31
C SER A 212 -7.41 -2.65 36.30
N ARG A 213 -7.72 -1.83 35.29
CA ARG A 213 -7.28 -0.43 35.21
C ARG A 213 -7.85 0.43 36.34
N LYS A 214 -9.01 0.06 36.88
CA LYS A 214 -9.69 0.75 38.00
C LYS A 214 -9.08 0.43 39.37
N CYS A 215 -7.99 -0.33 39.42
CA CYS A 215 -7.30 -0.59 40.68
C CYS A 215 -6.81 0.74 41.29
N HIS A 216 -7.05 0.96 42.59
CA HIS A 216 -6.61 2.18 43.29
C HIS A 216 -5.08 2.46 43.24
N TYR A 217 -4.28 1.43 42.95
CA TYR A 217 -2.83 1.57 42.72
C TYR A 217 -2.46 2.04 41.31
N LEU A 218 -3.41 2.03 40.37
CA LEU A 218 -3.25 2.57 39.02
C LEU A 218 -4.02 3.88 38.89
N ASP A 219 -5.31 3.85 39.22
CA ASP A 219 -6.22 4.99 39.19
C ASP A 219 -6.32 5.64 40.58
N LEU A 220 -5.57 6.73 40.77
CA LEU A 220 -5.54 7.46 42.04
C LEU A 220 -6.82 8.27 42.21
N SER A 221 -7.49 8.10 43.34
CA SER A 221 -8.54 9.01 43.78
C SER A 221 -7.90 10.30 44.31
N ILE A 222 -7.62 11.25 43.41
CA ILE A 222 -7.03 12.55 43.74
C ILE A 222 -8.12 13.51 44.21
N LYS A 223 -7.91 14.15 45.36
CA LYS A 223 -8.79 15.17 45.94
C LYS A 223 -8.01 16.46 46.15
N SER A 224 -8.65 17.59 45.90
CA SER A 224 -8.11 18.91 46.26
C SER A 224 -8.55 19.28 47.66
N ALA A 225 -7.65 19.78 48.49
CA ALA A 225 -7.93 20.30 49.82
C ALA A 225 -7.19 21.61 50.05
N ASP A 226 -7.68 22.44 50.97
CA ASP A 226 -6.95 23.64 51.37
C ASP A 226 -5.76 23.26 52.24
N TYR A 227 -4.61 23.87 52.01
CA TYR A 227 -3.38 23.61 52.77
C TYR A 227 -3.59 23.77 54.28
N ALA A 228 -4.40 24.74 54.71
CA ALA A 228 -4.68 24.97 56.13
C ALA A 228 -5.36 23.77 56.81
N GLN A 229 -6.10 22.95 56.05
CA GLN A 229 -6.86 21.81 56.58
C GLN A 229 -6.05 20.50 56.61
N ILE A 230 -4.88 20.46 55.95
CA ILE A 230 -4.09 19.23 55.78
C ILE A 230 -3.58 18.66 57.09
N SER A 231 -3.23 19.51 58.05
CA SER A 231 -2.73 19.08 59.37
C SER A 231 -3.78 18.25 60.15
N GLY A 232 -5.07 18.53 59.93
CA GLY A 232 -6.20 17.81 60.51
C GLY A 232 -6.64 16.59 59.70
N MET A 233 -6.37 16.56 58.39
CA MET A 233 -6.79 15.46 57.51
C MET A 233 -5.96 14.20 57.73
N ARG A 234 -6.61 13.05 57.53
CA ARG A 234 -5.98 11.73 57.49
C ARG A 234 -6.38 11.00 56.22
N ASN A 235 -5.53 10.07 55.78
CA ASN A 235 -5.90 9.15 54.70
C ASN A 235 -6.84 8.05 55.22
N LYS A 236 -7.34 7.19 54.34
CA LYS A 236 -8.24 6.08 54.74
C LYS A 236 -7.58 5.04 55.64
N ASN A 237 -6.26 5.06 55.75
CA ASN A 237 -5.47 4.23 56.65
C ASN A 237 -5.04 5.01 57.91
N GLU A 238 -5.70 6.13 58.22
CA GLU A 238 -5.48 6.98 59.41
C GLU A 238 -4.11 7.65 59.52
N HIS A 239 -3.30 7.63 58.46
CA HIS A 239 -2.01 8.32 58.44
C HIS A 239 -2.16 9.82 58.12
N LYS A 240 -1.25 10.62 58.70
CA LYS A 240 -1.08 12.05 58.39
C LYS A 240 -0.45 12.24 57.02
N TYR A 241 -0.82 13.32 56.34
CA TYR A 241 -0.18 13.71 55.07
C TYR A 241 1.10 14.52 55.32
N SER A 242 2.22 14.04 54.78
CA SER A 242 3.51 14.74 54.78
C SER A 242 3.75 15.51 53.48
N ALA A 243 4.70 16.44 53.48
CA ALA A 243 5.10 17.17 52.27
C ALA A 243 5.72 16.24 51.23
N CYS A 244 5.33 16.36 49.96
CA CYS A 244 5.99 15.63 48.87
C CYS A 244 7.42 16.16 48.64
N SER A 245 8.41 15.26 48.69
CA SER A 245 9.82 15.58 48.45
C SER A 245 10.13 16.13 47.05
N GLY A 246 9.22 15.95 46.09
CA GLY A 246 9.38 16.42 44.71
C GLY A 246 8.79 17.80 44.45
N CYS A 247 7.46 17.91 44.54
CA CYS A 247 6.75 19.13 44.12
C CYS A 247 6.63 20.20 45.21
N VAL A 248 6.52 19.80 46.49
CA VAL A 248 6.34 20.75 47.60
C VAL A 248 7.66 21.41 47.99
N VAL A 249 8.78 20.68 47.88
CA VAL A 249 10.11 21.24 48.16
C VAL A 249 10.51 22.31 47.13
N LYS A 250 10.05 22.17 45.88
CA LYS A 250 10.43 23.06 44.77
C LYS A 250 9.52 24.27 44.59
N ASN A 251 8.27 24.19 45.07
CA ASN A 251 7.25 25.22 44.85
C ASN A 251 6.72 25.74 46.19
N TYR A 252 6.54 27.05 46.30
CA TYR A 252 5.85 27.65 47.44
C TYR A 252 4.39 27.16 47.49
N VAL A 253 3.94 26.70 48.65
CA VAL A 253 2.60 26.15 48.83
C VAL A 253 1.73 27.17 49.56
N SER A 254 0.86 27.85 48.82
CA SER A 254 -0.21 28.69 49.38
C SER A 254 -1.50 28.44 48.64
N GLY A 255 -2.54 27.98 49.35
CA GLY A 255 -3.85 27.67 48.78
C GLY A 255 -4.12 26.17 48.67
N LYS A 256 -4.52 25.71 47.48
CA LYS A 256 -4.97 24.32 47.27
C LYS A 256 -3.80 23.36 47.10
N VAL A 257 -3.91 22.20 47.73
CA VAL A 257 -3.03 21.05 47.54
C VAL A 257 -3.82 19.82 47.14
N TYR A 258 -3.12 18.81 46.63
CA TYR A 258 -3.69 17.57 46.16
C TYR A 258 -3.25 16.41 47.04
N VAL A 259 -4.22 15.62 47.50
CA VAL A 259 -4.02 14.42 48.31
C VAL A 259 -4.69 13.23 47.62
N THR A 260 -4.32 12.02 48.03
CA THR A 260 -4.97 10.80 47.54
C THR A 260 -5.47 9.98 48.71
N ASP A 261 -6.57 9.26 48.51
CA ASP A 261 -7.24 8.49 49.57
C ASP A 261 -6.33 7.52 50.34
N TYR A 262 -5.30 6.97 49.68
CA TYR A 262 -4.37 6.00 50.24
C TYR A 262 -2.91 6.47 50.24
N GLY A 263 -2.63 7.68 49.73
CA GLY A 263 -1.29 8.25 49.77
C GLY A 263 -0.95 8.79 51.15
N THR A 264 0.34 8.97 51.43
CA THR A 264 0.84 9.57 52.67
C THR A 264 1.37 10.98 52.46
N CYS A 265 1.43 11.48 51.22
CA CYS A 265 1.96 12.79 50.91
C CYS A 265 0.88 13.70 50.29
N TYR A 266 0.98 15.00 50.55
CA TYR A 266 0.27 16.04 49.80
C TYR A 266 1.19 16.65 48.74
N HIS A 267 0.58 17.11 47.65
CA HIS A 267 1.27 17.61 46.46
C HIS A 267 0.80 19.02 46.12
N SER A 268 1.71 19.89 45.67
CA SER A 268 1.40 21.25 45.21
C SER A 268 0.91 21.31 43.76
N ASP A 269 1.17 20.27 42.96
CA ASP A 269 0.88 20.24 41.53
C ASP A 269 0.35 18.85 41.12
N LEU A 270 -0.71 18.84 40.32
CA LEU A 270 -1.30 17.64 39.70
C LEU A 270 -0.32 16.97 38.72
N ALA A 271 0.61 17.75 38.17
CA ALA A 271 1.62 17.25 37.25
C ALA A 271 2.79 16.51 37.93
N CYS A 272 2.80 16.42 39.26
CA CYS A 272 3.83 15.73 40.02
C CYS A 272 3.96 14.26 39.61
N SER A 273 5.20 13.78 39.47
CA SER A 273 5.51 12.37 39.16
C SER A 273 4.98 11.38 40.21
N GLY A 274 4.75 11.82 41.46
CA GLY A 274 4.12 11.00 42.50
C GLY A 274 2.62 10.75 42.27
N LEU A 275 1.95 11.61 41.51
CA LEU A 275 0.53 11.47 41.13
C LEU A 275 0.35 10.88 39.74
N LYS A 276 1.33 11.07 38.84
CA LYS A 276 1.28 10.51 37.48
C LYS A 276 1.77 9.06 37.46
N ARG A 277 1.07 8.19 36.73
CA ARG A 277 1.51 6.82 36.45
C ARG A 277 1.46 6.54 34.96
N THR A 278 2.57 6.06 34.42
CA THR A 278 2.61 5.47 33.07
C THR A 278 2.23 3.99 33.17
N ILE A 279 1.11 3.64 32.55
CA ILE A 279 0.53 2.29 32.57
C ILE A 279 0.70 1.68 31.18
N TYR A 280 1.32 0.50 31.13
CA TYR A 280 1.45 -0.32 29.94
C TYR A 280 0.45 -1.47 30.01
N LEU A 281 -0.13 -1.82 28.87
CA LEU A 281 -0.92 -3.03 28.70
C LEU A 281 -0.04 -4.04 27.97
N ILE A 282 0.30 -5.14 28.63
CA ILE A 282 1.17 -6.19 28.10
C ILE A 282 0.49 -7.55 28.24
N LEU A 283 0.97 -8.54 27.50
CA LEU A 283 0.52 -9.92 27.68
C LEU A 283 0.97 -10.45 29.04
N LEU A 284 0.16 -11.32 29.67
CA LEU A 284 0.52 -11.93 30.95
C LEU A 284 1.88 -12.65 30.89
N GLU A 285 2.18 -13.30 29.77
CA GLU A 285 3.45 -14.00 29.53
C GLU A 285 4.66 -13.05 29.49
N GLU A 286 4.47 -11.82 29.01
CA GLU A 286 5.50 -10.78 28.93
C GLU A 286 5.76 -10.09 30.28
N THR A 287 5.02 -10.45 31.34
CA THR A 287 5.19 -9.82 32.65
C THR A 287 6.52 -10.15 33.33
N GLY A 288 7.27 -11.14 32.83
CA GLY A 288 8.59 -11.49 33.35
C GLY A 288 8.55 -11.94 34.81
N GLY A 289 7.49 -12.65 35.22
CA GLY A 289 7.35 -13.18 36.59
C GLY A 289 6.97 -12.15 37.65
N LYS A 290 6.46 -10.96 37.27
CA LYS A 290 5.88 -10.01 38.23
C LYS A 290 4.77 -10.68 39.03
N ARG A 291 4.65 -10.33 40.31
CA ARG A 291 3.59 -10.87 41.17
C ARG A 291 2.25 -10.23 40.83
N VAL A 292 1.16 -10.97 41.03
CA VAL A 292 -0.18 -10.41 40.93
C VAL A 292 -0.42 -9.40 42.06
N CYS A 293 -1.07 -8.27 41.76
CA CYS A 293 -1.49 -7.32 42.77
C CYS A 293 -2.51 -7.97 43.73
N GLY A 294 -2.29 -7.88 45.04
CA GLY A 294 -3.18 -8.46 46.05
C GLY A 294 -4.61 -7.91 46.07
N LYS A 295 -4.83 -6.65 45.62
CA LYS A 295 -6.18 -6.04 45.62
C LYS A 295 -7.01 -6.35 44.38
N CYS A 296 -6.39 -6.29 43.19
CA CYS A 296 -7.10 -6.54 41.92
C CYS A 296 -6.78 -7.91 41.31
N GLY A 297 -5.99 -8.73 41.98
CA GLY A 297 -5.65 -10.09 41.56
C GLY A 297 -6.75 -11.09 41.86
N ALA A 298 -7.41 -10.93 43.02
CA ALA A 298 -8.50 -11.78 43.47
C ALA A 298 -9.84 -11.46 42.80
N ASN A 299 -10.10 -10.17 42.52
CA ASN A 299 -11.30 -9.74 41.79
C ASN A 299 -11.04 -9.83 40.28
N ALA A 300 -11.08 -11.05 39.76
CA ALA A 300 -11.21 -11.31 38.33
C ALA A 300 -12.66 -11.12 37.83
N GLU A 301 -13.53 -10.49 38.63
CA GLU A 301 -14.85 -10.08 38.20
C GLU A 301 -14.81 -8.63 37.74
N VAL A 302 -14.79 -8.48 36.42
CA VAL A 302 -15.80 -7.80 35.58
C VAL A 302 -15.07 -7.53 34.26
N ARG A 303 -15.33 -8.42 33.30
CA ARG A 303 -15.09 -8.17 31.87
C ARG A 303 -15.95 -6.99 31.41
#